data_AF-A0A537BAY4-F1
#
_entry.id   AF-A0A537BAY4-F1
#
_cell.length_a   1.000
_cell.length_b   1.000
_cell.length_c   1.000
_cell.angle_alpha   90.00
_cell.angle_beta   90.00
_cell.angle_gamma   90.00
#
_symmetry.space_group_name_H-M   'P 1'
#
loop_
_entity.id
_entity.type
_entity.pdbx_description
1 polymer ?
#
loop_
_entity_poly.entity_id
_entity_poly.type
_entity_poly.pdbx_seq_one_letter_code
_entity_poly.pdbx_strand_id
1 'polypeptide(L)'
;MLLAAIRSFCAALLLGIQRETVSQMRRTNSRQAGFTIVELMIVIMIIGVLAALVLPGVRANSIRARMSEAILALSPCKNAVTELYNSGGDPPGPGNWGCEASDVSMYVDTVTTDDVGVIKASLRGFGDLRIDFHDLTLAPLDNTGGLPAPGSIIRSWRCGSPSDWTGTNVPSQFLPGSCRG
;
A
#
# COMPACT_ATOMS: atom_id res chain seq x y z
N MET A 1 25.65 18.39 -2.73
CA MET A 1 24.52 19.27 -3.13
C MET A 1 23.58 19.60 -1.97
N LEU A 2 23.18 18.64 -1.12
CA LEU A 2 22.31 18.91 0.06
C LEU A 2 22.88 19.93 1.07
N LEU A 3 24.20 19.94 1.30
CA LEU A 3 24.83 20.89 2.25
C LEU A 3 24.85 22.36 1.75
N ALA A 4 24.71 22.60 0.44
CA ALA A 4 24.68 23.96 -0.11
C ALA A 4 23.30 24.62 0.06
N ALA A 5 22.21 23.82 0.00
CA ALA A 5 20.85 24.32 0.20
C ALA A 5 20.57 24.74 1.66
N ILE A 6 21.14 24.03 2.63
CA ILE A 6 20.97 24.33 4.07
C ILE A 6 21.68 25.63 4.47
N ARG A 7 22.85 25.93 3.88
CA ARG A 7 23.58 27.19 4.12
C ARG A 7 22.87 28.40 3.49
N SER A 8 22.22 28.23 2.34
CA SER A 8 21.47 29.30 1.69
C SER A 8 20.18 29.66 2.43
N PHE A 9 19.51 28.68 3.05
CA PHE A 9 18.31 28.93 3.85
C PHE A 9 18.62 29.61 5.20
N CYS A 10 19.77 29.31 5.80
CA CYS A 10 20.21 29.92 7.05
C CYS A 10 20.56 31.41 6.89
N ALA A 11 21.12 31.82 5.74
CA ALA A 11 21.43 33.23 5.46
C ALA A 11 20.18 34.09 5.17
N ALA A 12 19.15 33.53 4.53
CA ALA A 12 17.90 34.23 4.27
C ALA A 12 17.06 34.46 5.55
N LEU A 13 17.12 33.51 6.50
CA LEU A 13 16.40 33.63 7.78
C LEU A 13 17.02 34.68 8.71
N LEU A 14 18.33 34.93 8.62
CA LEU A 14 19.04 35.89 9.48
C LEU A 14 18.95 37.35 8.99
N LEU A 15 18.72 37.58 7.70
CA LEU A 15 18.64 38.94 7.12
C LEU A 15 17.21 39.51 7.03
N GLY A 16 16.17 38.68 7.16
CA GLY A 16 14.77 39.10 7.02
C GLY A 16 14.09 39.65 8.27
N ILE A 17 14.74 39.67 9.46
CA ILE A 17 14.04 39.83 10.75
C ILE A 17 14.37 41.17 11.47
N GLN A 18 15.14 42.10 10.91
CA GLN A 18 15.63 43.27 11.70
C GLN A 18 15.09 44.65 11.32
N ARG A 19 14.02 44.78 10.52
CA ARG A 19 13.44 46.10 10.23
C ARG A 19 11.93 46.06 10.05
N GLU A 20 11.17 45.98 11.13
CA GLU A 20 9.93 46.77 11.25
C GLU A 20 9.78 47.28 12.69
N THR A 21 9.39 48.54 12.75
CA THR A 21 9.52 49.49 13.84
C THR A 21 8.50 49.28 14.95
N VAL A 22 8.99 49.25 16.18
CA VAL A 22 8.21 49.44 17.41
C VAL A 22 7.60 50.85 17.40
N SER A 23 6.30 50.96 17.12
CA SER A 23 5.49 52.15 17.39
C SER A 23 4.26 51.74 18.20
N GLN A 24 4.25 52.17 19.46
CA GLN A 24 3.24 51.92 20.47
C GLN A 24 1.82 52.31 20.04
N MET A 25 0.84 51.44 20.28
CA MET A 25 -0.55 51.89 20.46
C MET A 25 -1.30 51.05 21.50
N ARG A 26 -1.53 51.70 22.64
CA ARG A 26 -2.66 51.54 23.59
C ARG A 26 -2.93 50.13 24.15
N ARG A 27 -2.36 49.85 25.34
CA ARG A 27 -2.85 48.79 26.23
C ARG A 27 -4.27 49.13 26.72
N THR A 28 -5.28 48.51 26.15
CA THR A 28 -6.54 48.28 26.86
C THR A 28 -6.29 47.15 27.85
N ASN A 29 -6.53 47.42 29.13
CA ASN A 29 -6.36 46.46 30.21
C ASN A 29 -7.55 45.49 30.20
N SER A 30 -7.62 44.61 29.19
CA SER A 30 -8.36 43.38 29.35
C SER A 30 -7.61 42.53 30.37
N ARG A 31 -8.31 42.05 31.40
CA ARG A 31 -7.79 41.03 32.30
C ARG A 31 -7.50 39.78 31.46
N GLN A 32 -6.32 39.72 30.86
CA GLN A 32 -5.82 38.54 30.16
C GLN A 32 -5.60 37.48 31.24
N ALA A 33 -6.59 36.61 31.43
CA ALA A 33 -6.39 35.30 32.04
C ALA A 33 -5.50 34.50 31.07
N GLY A 34 -4.19 34.67 31.20
CA GLY A 34 -3.20 33.98 30.37
C GLY A 34 -3.07 32.52 30.79
N PHE A 35 -2.99 31.64 29.78
CA PHE A 35 -2.59 30.25 29.96
C PHE A 35 -1.22 30.23 30.66
N THR A 36 -1.10 29.50 31.76
CA THR A 36 0.14 29.53 32.53
C THR A 36 1.25 28.85 31.72
N ILE A 37 2.47 29.37 31.79
CA ILE A 37 3.64 28.78 31.09
C ILE A 37 3.85 27.32 31.55
N VAL A 38 3.49 27.01 32.80
CA VAL A 38 3.54 25.65 33.35
C VAL A 38 2.50 24.72 32.73
N GLU A 39 1.30 25.23 32.42
CA GLU A 39 0.25 24.47 31.74
C GLU A 39 0.65 24.14 30.30
N LEU A 40 1.26 25.11 29.60
CA LEU A 40 1.80 24.87 28.26
C LEU A 40 2.97 23.87 28.26
N MET A 41 3.89 23.95 29.24
CA MET A 41 5.01 23.02 29.36
C MET A 41 4.58 21.57 29.59
N ILE A 42 3.54 21.35 30.39
CA ILE A 42 3.02 20.00 30.63
C ILE A 42 2.35 19.45 29.36
N VAL A 43 1.60 20.28 28.63
CA VAL A 43 0.94 19.87 27.39
C VAL A 43 1.95 19.44 26.33
N ILE A 44 3.03 20.22 26.11
CA ILE A 44 4.06 19.82 25.14
C ILE A 44 4.81 18.55 25.56
N MET A 45 5.00 18.35 26.87
CA MET A 45 5.63 17.13 27.39
C MET A 45 4.77 15.89 27.11
N ILE A 46 3.45 15.99 27.36
CA ILE A 46 2.52 14.88 27.11
C ILE A 46 2.41 14.59 25.61
N ILE A 47 2.30 15.61 24.75
CA ILE A 47 2.25 15.44 23.29
C ILE A 47 3.55 14.77 22.79
N GLY A 48 4.71 15.13 23.35
CA GLY A 48 5.99 14.51 23.01
C GLY A 48 6.04 13.01 23.31
N VAL A 49 5.51 12.59 24.47
CA VAL A 49 5.44 11.16 24.84
C VAL A 49 4.44 10.40 23.97
N LEU A 50 3.25 10.97 23.75
CA LEU A 50 2.21 10.32 22.93
C LEU A 50 2.67 10.13 21.48
N ALA A 51 3.38 11.12 20.90
CA ALA A 51 3.89 11.01 19.53
C ALA A 51 4.90 9.87 19.36
N ALA A 52 5.75 9.62 20.37
CA ALA A 52 6.73 8.54 20.33
C ALA A 52 6.09 7.14 20.34
N LEU A 53 4.96 6.98 21.02
CA LEU A 53 4.27 5.68 21.16
C LEU A 53 3.43 5.30 19.93
N VAL A 54 2.92 6.27 19.17
CA VAL A 54 1.97 6.02 18.07
C VAL A 54 2.65 5.62 16.75
N LEU A 55 3.90 6.03 16.53
CA LEU A 55 4.59 5.85 15.24
C LEU A 55 4.92 4.40 14.80
N PRO A 56 5.20 3.40 15.67
CA PRO A 56 5.73 2.13 15.17
C PRO A 56 4.72 1.28 14.36
N GLY A 57 3.41 1.47 14.54
CA GLY A 57 2.38 0.64 13.92
C GLY A 57 1.81 1.13 12.58
N VAL A 58 2.05 2.39 12.20
CA VAL A 58 1.34 3.02 11.07
C VAL A 58 1.75 2.44 9.70
N ARG A 59 2.98 1.92 9.58
CA ARG A 59 3.54 1.48 8.28
C ARG A 59 2.99 0.15 7.78
N ALA A 60 2.68 -0.81 8.67
CA ALA A 60 2.18 -2.11 8.24
C ALA A 60 0.74 -2.03 7.69
N ASN A 61 -0.07 -1.11 8.23
CA ASN A 61 -1.45 -0.92 7.79
C ASN A 61 -1.53 -0.15 6.47
N SER A 62 -0.62 0.79 6.21
CA SER A 62 -0.54 1.47 4.91
C SER A 62 -0.06 0.52 3.80
N ILE A 63 0.88 -0.37 4.10
CA ILE A 63 1.30 -1.43 3.17
C ILE A 63 0.10 -2.33 2.80
N ARG A 64 -0.68 -2.78 3.80
CA ARG A 64 -1.88 -3.60 3.55
C ARG A 64 -2.89 -2.88 2.66
N ALA A 65 -3.07 -1.57 2.84
CA ALA A 65 -3.96 -0.77 1.99
C ALA A 65 -3.48 -0.72 0.53
N ARG A 66 -2.18 -0.49 0.30
CA ARG A 66 -1.56 -0.54 -1.03
C ARG A 66 -1.63 -1.95 -1.64
N MET A 67 -1.55 -2.99 -0.82
CA MET A 67 -1.70 -4.36 -1.26
C MET A 67 -3.10 -4.64 -1.82
N SER A 68 -4.14 -4.08 -1.19
CA SER A 68 -5.50 -4.13 -1.73
C SER A 68 -5.61 -3.42 -3.08
N GLU A 69 -4.86 -2.33 -3.30
CA GLU A 69 -4.79 -1.67 -4.61
C GLU A 69 -4.11 -2.54 -5.66
N ALA A 70 -3.00 -3.21 -5.30
CA ALA A 70 -2.33 -4.19 -6.16
C ALA A 70 -3.29 -5.32 -6.58
N ILE A 71 -4.06 -5.87 -5.64
CA ILE A 71 -5.06 -6.90 -5.92
C ILE A 71 -6.18 -6.37 -6.84
N LEU A 72 -6.62 -5.13 -6.63
CA LEU A 72 -7.63 -4.50 -7.49
C LEU A 72 -7.14 -4.32 -8.93
N ALA A 73 -5.85 -4.02 -9.13
CA ALA A 73 -5.25 -3.95 -10.45
C ALA A 73 -5.28 -5.29 -11.22
N LEU A 74 -5.44 -6.42 -10.52
CA LEU A 74 -5.53 -7.77 -11.12
C LEU A 74 -6.98 -8.16 -11.49
N SER A 75 -7.97 -7.34 -11.11
CA SER A 75 -9.38 -7.60 -11.41
C SER A 75 -9.68 -7.82 -12.90
N PRO A 76 -9.06 -7.10 -13.87
CA PRO A 76 -9.27 -7.37 -15.29
C PRO A 76 -8.88 -8.80 -15.68
N CYS A 77 -7.74 -9.28 -15.19
CA CYS A 77 -7.26 -10.64 -15.48
C CYS A 77 -8.14 -11.70 -14.80
N LYS A 78 -8.55 -11.43 -13.56
CA LYS A 78 -9.53 -12.24 -12.84
C LYS A 78 -10.85 -12.41 -13.62
N ASN A 79 -11.33 -11.33 -14.22
CA ASN A 79 -12.56 -11.34 -15.01
C ASN A 79 -12.38 -12.13 -16.32
N ALA A 80 -11.26 -11.95 -17.03
CA ALA A 80 -10.96 -12.69 -18.26
C ALA A 80 -10.95 -14.21 -18.03
N VAL A 81 -10.27 -14.67 -16.96
CA VAL A 81 -10.28 -16.08 -16.55
C VAL A 81 -11.70 -16.54 -16.21
N THR A 82 -12.45 -15.74 -15.43
CA THR A 82 -13.82 -16.07 -15.02
C THR A 82 -14.78 -16.17 -16.21
N GLU A 83 -14.67 -15.28 -17.20
CA GLU A 83 -15.50 -15.27 -18.40
C GLU A 83 -15.26 -16.49 -19.28
N LEU A 84 -13.99 -16.89 -19.45
CA LEU A 84 -13.65 -18.09 -20.21
C LEU A 84 -14.30 -19.35 -19.61
N TYR A 85 -14.11 -19.58 -18.31
CA TYR A 85 -14.70 -20.77 -17.67
C TYR A 85 -16.23 -20.71 -17.63
N ASN A 86 -16.82 -19.54 -17.40
CA ASN A 86 -18.28 -19.40 -17.37
C ASN A 86 -18.94 -19.52 -18.74
N SER A 87 -18.20 -19.25 -19.83
CA SER A 87 -18.66 -19.49 -21.20
C SER A 87 -18.46 -20.95 -21.65
N GLY A 88 -17.86 -21.80 -20.80
CA GLY A 88 -17.56 -23.19 -21.10
C GLY A 88 -16.34 -23.36 -22.02
N GLY A 89 -15.48 -22.35 -22.10
CA GLY A 89 -14.23 -22.42 -22.85
C GLY A 89 -13.20 -23.32 -22.16
N ASP A 90 -12.35 -23.95 -22.96
CA ASP A 90 -11.19 -24.68 -22.46
C ASP A 90 -10.04 -23.72 -22.15
N PRO A 91 -9.25 -23.99 -21.10
CA PRO A 91 -8.09 -23.16 -20.76
C PRO A 91 -7.08 -23.11 -21.92
N PRO A 92 -6.60 -21.92 -22.32
CA PRO A 92 -5.70 -21.76 -23.47
C PRO A 92 -4.26 -22.20 -23.19
N GLY A 93 -3.95 -22.62 -21.95
CA GLY A 93 -2.60 -22.90 -21.48
C GLY A 93 -1.92 -21.67 -20.86
N PRO A 94 -0.64 -21.81 -20.45
CA PRO A 94 0.02 -20.83 -19.61
C PRO A 94 0.39 -19.59 -20.43
N GLY A 95 0.15 -18.41 -19.87
CA GLY A 95 0.49 -17.12 -20.50
C GLY A 95 -0.34 -16.75 -21.74
N ASN A 96 -1.46 -17.45 -22.01
CA ASN A 96 -2.30 -17.22 -23.19
C ASN A 96 -3.74 -16.79 -22.83
N TRP A 97 -3.95 -16.24 -21.63
CA TRP A 97 -5.27 -15.82 -21.14
C TRP A 97 -5.67 -14.42 -21.62
N GLY A 98 -4.75 -13.67 -22.23
CA GLY A 98 -5.02 -12.35 -22.81
C GLY A 98 -5.05 -11.22 -21.78
N CYS A 99 -4.55 -11.47 -20.56
CA CYS A 99 -4.47 -10.50 -19.47
C CYS A 99 -3.07 -10.34 -18.88
N GLU A 100 -2.10 -11.04 -19.45
CA GLU A 100 -0.68 -10.95 -19.13
C GLU A 100 -0.15 -9.59 -19.57
N ALA A 101 0.55 -8.91 -18.67
CA ALA A 101 1.07 -7.58 -18.93
C ALA A 101 2.25 -7.27 -18.02
N SER A 102 3.10 -6.36 -18.48
CA SER A 102 4.15 -5.72 -17.69
C SER A 102 3.77 -4.27 -17.38
N ASP A 103 4.35 -3.71 -16.32
CA ASP A 103 4.06 -2.38 -15.80
C ASP A 103 2.56 -2.13 -15.54
N VAL A 104 1.87 -3.14 -14.99
CA VAL A 104 0.39 -3.11 -14.83
C VAL A 104 -0.08 -1.98 -13.93
N SER A 105 0.63 -1.73 -12.81
CA SER A 105 0.30 -0.62 -11.91
C SER A 105 1.52 -0.16 -11.13
N MET A 106 1.36 0.85 -10.27
CA MET A 106 2.41 1.30 -9.36
C MET A 106 2.91 0.17 -8.42
N TYR A 107 2.05 -0.81 -8.12
CA TYR A 107 2.35 -1.88 -7.15
C TYR A 107 2.48 -3.28 -7.77
N VAL A 108 2.21 -3.42 -9.07
CA VAL A 108 2.30 -4.66 -9.82
C VAL A 108 3.21 -4.44 -11.01
N ASP A 109 4.30 -5.20 -11.06
CA ASP A 109 5.29 -5.16 -12.12
C ASP A 109 4.85 -6.02 -13.30
N THR A 110 4.63 -7.31 -13.07
CA THR A 110 4.20 -8.23 -14.12
C THR A 110 3.03 -9.08 -13.66
N VAL A 111 2.22 -9.48 -14.63
CA VAL A 111 1.12 -10.43 -14.45
C VAL A 111 1.33 -11.58 -15.42
N THR A 112 1.37 -12.78 -14.86
CA THR A 112 1.49 -14.04 -15.60
C THR A 112 0.41 -15.00 -15.14
N THR A 113 0.13 -16.02 -15.94
CA THR A 113 -0.96 -16.99 -15.71
C THR A 113 -0.46 -18.41 -15.94
N ASP A 114 -0.98 -19.38 -15.20
CA ASP A 114 -0.69 -20.80 -15.38
C ASP A 114 -1.65 -21.51 -16.35
N ASP A 115 -1.51 -22.84 -16.45
CA ASP A 115 -2.33 -23.69 -17.31
C ASP A 115 -3.83 -23.67 -16.98
N VAL A 116 -4.21 -23.38 -15.73
CA VAL A 116 -5.60 -23.41 -15.24
C VAL A 116 -6.13 -22.02 -14.87
N GLY A 117 -5.35 -20.97 -15.09
CA GLY A 117 -5.74 -19.57 -14.88
C GLY A 117 -5.39 -19.05 -13.49
N VAL A 118 -4.46 -19.68 -12.76
CA VAL A 118 -3.85 -19.07 -11.56
C VAL A 118 -3.04 -17.86 -12.02
N ILE A 119 -3.38 -16.70 -11.47
CA ILE A 119 -2.74 -15.44 -11.77
C ILE A 119 -1.60 -15.24 -10.77
N LYS A 120 -0.41 -14.91 -11.27
CA LYS A 120 0.75 -14.53 -10.48
C LYS A 120 1.14 -13.10 -10.82
N ALA A 121 1.22 -12.27 -9.79
CA ALA A 121 1.59 -10.88 -9.88
C ALA A 121 2.90 -10.64 -9.13
N SER A 122 3.94 -10.18 -9.82
CA SER A 122 5.17 -9.74 -9.18
C SER A 122 5.00 -8.31 -8.67
N LEU A 123 5.33 -8.09 -7.40
CA LEU A 123 5.06 -6.84 -6.71
C LEU A 123 6.25 -5.88 -6.80
N ARG A 124 5.93 -4.58 -6.75
CA ARG A 124 6.92 -3.50 -6.74
C ARG A 124 6.40 -2.27 -5.97
N GLY A 125 7.25 -1.29 -5.74
CA GLY A 125 6.83 0.04 -5.29
C GLY A 125 6.37 0.13 -3.83
N PHE A 126 6.55 -0.91 -3.01
CA PHE A 126 6.23 -0.87 -1.59
C PHE A 126 7.33 -0.20 -0.76
N GLY A 127 8.58 -0.20 -1.27
CA GLY A 127 9.74 0.35 -0.55
C GLY A 127 10.22 -0.58 0.56
N ASP A 128 9.91 -1.87 0.46
CA ASP A 128 10.33 -2.94 1.35
C ASP A 128 10.67 -4.17 0.51
N LEU A 129 11.93 -4.62 0.57
CA LEU A 129 12.44 -5.77 -0.18
C LEU A 129 11.79 -7.11 0.23
N ARG A 130 11.07 -7.13 1.35
CA ARG A 130 10.28 -8.30 1.79
C ARG A 130 8.95 -8.43 1.05
N ILE A 131 8.63 -7.47 0.19
CA ILE A 131 7.40 -7.40 -0.61
C ILE A 131 7.75 -7.17 -2.08
N ASP A 132 8.61 -6.20 -2.35
CA ASP A 132 9.11 -5.93 -3.70
C ASP A 132 9.88 -7.15 -4.22
N PHE A 133 9.69 -7.51 -5.49
CA PHE A 133 10.23 -8.71 -6.13
C PHE A 133 9.70 -10.04 -5.58
N HIS A 134 8.66 -10.01 -4.77
CA HIS A 134 7.92 -11.20 -4.39
C HIS A 134 6.58 -11.28 -5.12
N ASP A 135 6.10 -12.52 -5.24
CA ASP A 135 4.90 -12.83 -5.99
C ASP A 135 3.68 -12.96 -5.07
N LEU A 136 2.54 -12.49 -5.59
CA LEU A 136 1.20 -12.72 -5.07
C LEU A 136 0.42 -13.58 -6.06
N THR A 137 -0.26 -14.60 -5.56
CA THR A 137 -1.06 -15.53 -6.38
C THR A 137 -2.56 -15.40 -6.12
N LEU A 138 -3.34 -15.47 -7.19
CA LEU A 138 -4.80 -15.57 -7.17
C LEU A 138 -5.21 -16.79 -7.97
N ALA A 139 -5.83 -17.76 -7.31
CA ALA A 139 -6.29 -19.00 -7.92
C ALA A 139 -7.82 -18.98 -8.12
N PRO A 140 -8.33 -19.27 -9.33
CA PRO A 140 -9.73 -19.57 -9.51
C PRO A 140 -10.07 -20.90 -8.85
N LEU A 141 -11.25 -20.99 -8.23
CA LEU A 141 -11.72 -22.22 -7.61
C LEU A 141 -13.10 -22.62 -8.15
N ASP A 142 -13.29 -23.91 -8.31
CA ASP A 142 -14.55 -24.54 -8.70
C ASP A 142 -15.53 -24.70 -7.50
N ASN A 143 -16.59 -25.48 -7.70
CA ASN A 143 -17.56 -25.80 -6.65
C ASN A 143 -17.06 -26.75 -5.56
N THR A 144 -15.89 -27.37 -5.74
CA THR A 144 -15.25 -28.23 -4.75
C THR A 144 -14.20 -27.47 -3.93
N GLY A 145 -13.87 -26.24 -4.32
CA GLY A 145 -12.80 -25.45 -3.71
C GLY A 145 -11.41 -25.84 -4.21
N GLY A 146 -11.34 -26.64 -5.28
CA GLY A 146 -10.13 -26.99 -6.00
C GLY A 146 -9.92 -26.09 -7.23
N LEU A 147 -8.76 -26.24 -7.87
CA LEU A 147 -8.52 -25.60 -9.16
C LEU A 147 -9.49 -26.17 -10.21
N PRO A 148 -10.07 -25.34 -11.08
CA PRO A 148 -11.08 -25.78 -12.03
C PRO A 148 -10.50 -26.74 -13.07
N ALA A 149 -11.23 -27.82 -13.33
CA ALA A 149 -10.99 -28.67 -14.51
C ALA A 149 -11.58 -28.01 -15.77
N PRO A 150 -11.10 -28.34 -16.98
CA PRO A 150 -11.72 -27.90 -18.23
C PRO A 150 -13.24 -28.14 -18.25
N GLY A 151 -14.01 -27.15 -18.68
CA GLY A 151 -15.48 -27.17 -18.66
C GLY A 151 -16.15 -26.94 -17.29
N SER A 152 -15.38 -26.70 -16.22
CA SER A 152 -15.92 -26.30 -14.92
C SER A 152 -16.26 -24.82 -14.86
N ILE A 153 -17.10 -24.42 -13.90
CA ILE A 153 -17.39 -23.02 -13.62
C ILE A 153 -16.59 -22.52 -12.41
N ILE A 154 -16.15 -21.27 -12.46
CA ILE A 154 -15.47 -20.63 -11.32
C ILE A 154 -16.53 -20.13 -10.34
N ARG A 155 -16.42 -20.54 -9.07
CA ARG A 155 -17.33 -20.10 -7.99
C ARG A 155 -16.69 -19.11 -7.04
N SER A 156 -15.40 -19.24 -6.81
CA SER A 156 -14.69 -18.39 -5.86
C SER A 156 -13.24 -18.21 -6.30
N TRP A 157 -12.55 -17.32 -5.60
CA TRP A 157 -11.15 -17.02 -5.85
C TRP A 157 -10.41 -17.08 -4.53
N ARG A 158 -9.32 -17.83 -4.52
CA ARG A 158 -8.38 -17.88 -3.40
C ARG A 158 -7.22 -16.96 -3.70
N CYS A 159 -6.72 -16.27 -2.67
CA CYS A 159 -5.61 -15.34 -2.80
C CYS A 159 -4.58 -15.64 -1.71
N GLY A 160 -3.29 -15.54 -2.05
CA GLY A 160 -2.21 -15.62 -1.07
C GLY A 160 -1.81 -17.03 -0.63
N SER A 161 -2.26 -18.07 -1.34
CA SER A 161 -1.90 -19.45 -1.00
C SER A 161 -0.43 -19.74 -1.34
N PRO A 162 0.33 -20.39 -0.44
CA PRO A 162 1.72 -20.77 -0.71
C PRO A 162 1.84 -22.00 -1.62
N SER A 163 0.74 -22.71 -1.92
CA SER A 163 0.75 -23.90 -2.78
C SER A 163 0.29 -23.63 -4.21
N ASP A 164 -0.37 -22.49 -4.46
CA ASP A 164 -0.91 -22.17 -5.77
C ASP A 164 0.20 -21.63 -6.67
N TRP A 165 0.61 -22.41 -7.68
CA TRP A 165 1.62 -22.09 -8.70
C TRP A 165 2.89 -21.40 -8.16
N THR A 166 3.76 -22.17 -7.51
CA THR A 166 4.96 -21.73 -6.75
C THR A 166 4.68 -20.84 -5.54
N GLY A 167 3.42 -20.46 -5.31
CA GLY A 167 2.95 -19.84 -4.09
C GLY A 167 3.12 -18.34 -4.01
N THR A 168 2.44 -17.74 -3.03
CA THR A 168 2.70 -16.37 -2.59
C THR A 168 3.88 -16.35 -1.62
N ASN A 169 4.89 -15.52 -1.90
CA ASN A 169 6.11 -15.40 -1.07
C ASN A 169 6.09 -14.18 -0.14
N VAL A 170 4.98 -13.44 -0.10
CA VAL A 170 4.81 -12.28 0.76
C VAL A 170 4.38 -12.69 2.17
N PRO A 171 4.99 -12.14 3.23
CA PRO A 171 4.56 -12.40 4.60
C PRO A 171 3.08 -12.03 4.85
N SER A 172 2.31 -12.92 5.47
CA SER A 172 0.86 -12.75 5.72
C SER A 172 0.49 -11.53 6.57
N GLN A 173 1.44 -10.94 7.29
CA GLN A 173 1.26 -9.68 8.01
C GLN A 173 0.96 -8.50 7.08
N PHE A 174 1.48 -8.52 5.85
CA PHE A 174 1.29 -7.46 4.84
C PHE A 174 0.08 -7.70 3.93
N LEU A 175 -0.38 -8.95 3.85
CA LEU A 175 -1.53 -9.34 3.03
C LEU A 175 -2.86 -8.97 3.71
N PRO A 176 -3.88 -8.48 2.98
CA PRO A 176 -5.22 -8.27 3.53
C PRO A 176 -5.86 -9.59 3.97
N GLY A 177 -6.91 -9.51 4.78
CA GLY A 177 -7.57 -10.70 5.33
C GLY A 177 -8.03 -11.70 4.27
N SER A 178 -8.41 -11.24 3.08
CA SER A 178 -8.85 -12.06 1.95
C SER A 178 -7.72 -12.80 1.22
N CYS A 179 -6.45 -12.49 1.52
CA CYS A 179 -5.28 -13.01 0.81
C CYS A 179 -4.33 -13.75 1.75
N ARG A 180 -4.85 -14.43 2.77
CA ARG A 180 -4.04 -15.17 3.75
C ARG A 180 -4.11 -16.69 3.57
N GLY A 181 -4.53 -17.15 2.39
CA GLY A 181 -4.80 -18.56 2.10
C GLY A 181 -6.30 -18.86 2.05
#